data_AF-A0A6A4NP70-F1
#
_entry.id   AF-A0A6A4NP70-F1
#
_cell.length_a   1.000
_cell.length_b   1.000
_cell.length_c   1.000
_cell.angle_alpha   90.00
_cell.angle_beta   90.00
_cell.angle_gamma   90.00
#
_symmetry.space_group_name_H-M   'P 1'
#
loop_
_entity.id
_entity.type
_entity.pdbx_description
1 polymer ?
#
loop_
_entity_poly.entity_id
_entity_poly.type
_entity_poly.pdbx_seq_one_letter_code
_entity_poly.pdbx_strand_id
1 'polypeptide(L)'
;MKPVCPFVKAARPDDNTCKRSGENPVKHQVEPDNKLKKEVNDSASTSPKCPFGYDSQTFKIGPLSCMVCQALLFESSKCVPCSHVFCKACISRFSDCPLCGADIVKIEPDAELQGVVERFIEGHARIKRSATSGKQEEETESKPVIYEDVSLERGSFLVQQAMRAFRAQNLESAKSRLCICAEDIRDQLVKVGNTSELCSQLGAVLGMLGDCCRAMGDASSAVAYFEESVEFLSKLPKDDLEIAHTLSVSLNKIGDLKYYDGNLQAARSYYFQSLNVRRDVIKHTSNVPAQVLDVAVSLAKVADADRNLGDEKLATDGFQEAIDLLESLALNSEASGLEQRRQSVLEFLRGQLSDKQEHAEPTN
;
A
#
# COMPACT_ATOMS: atom_id res chain seq x y z
N MET A 1 32.94 -5.56 -4.00
CA MET A 1 31.50 -5.31 -4.23
C MET A 1 30.99 -4.56 -3.01
N LYS A 2 30.40 -3.37 -3.16
CA LYS A 2 29.84 -2.66 -1.99
C LYS A 2 28.63 -3.45 -1.48
N PRO A 3 28.52 -3.75 -0.18
CA PRO A 3 27.38 -4.50 0.34
C PRO A 3 26.10 -3.69 0.12
N VAL A 4 25.13 -4.28 -0.57
CA VAL A 4 23.81 -3.67 -0.79
C VAL A 4 22.99 -3.87 0.48
N CYS A 5 22.45 -2.77 0.97
CA CYS A 5 21.60 -2.69 2.14
C CYS A 5 20.36 -3.62 2.04
N PRO A 6 20.16 -4.56 2.97
CA PRO A 6 19.00 -5.48 2.97
C PRO A 6 17.67 -4.79 3.36
N PHE A 7 17.71 -3.50 3.73
CA PHE A 7 16.53 -2.74 4.16
C PHE A 7 15.70 -2.19 3.00
N VAL A 8 16.19 -2.29 1.76
CA VAL A 8 15.38 -2.05 0.56
C VAL A 8 14.71 -3.38 0.18
N LYS A 9 13.38 -3.41 0.11
CA LYS A 9 12.68 -4.45 -0.66
C LYS A 9 13.17 -4.38 -2.11
N ALA A 10 14.20 -5.13 -2.43
CA ALA A 10 14.62 -5.35 -3.80
C ALA A 10 13.46 -6.06 -4.50
N ALA A 11 12.86 -5.41 -5.49
CA ALA A 11 12.10 -6.09 -6.52
C ALA A 11 13.04 -7.12 -7.15
N ARG A 12 12.70 -8.41 -7.06
CA ARG A 12 13.47 -9.44 -7.76
C ARG A 12 13.31 -9.25 -9.28
N PRO A 13 14.38 -9.42 -10.07
CA PRO A 13 14.30 -9.41 -11.52
C PRO A 13 13.68 -10.72 -12.04
N ASP A 14 13.18 -10.62 -13.27
CA ASP A 14 12.44 -11.59 -14.07
C ASP A 14 12.93 -13.05 -14.00
N ASP A 15 11.98 -13.98 -13.97
CA ASP A 15 12.16 -15.30 -14.58
C ASP A 15 10.92 -15.66 -15.41
N ASN A 16 11.01 -15.31 -16.69
CA ASN A 16 10.13 -15.79 -17.76
C ASN A 16 10.49 -17.26 -18.04
N THR A 17 9.66 -18.21 -17.60
CA THR A 17 9.59 -19.52 -18.27
C THR A 17 8.15 -20.00 -18.38
N CYS A 18 7.61 -19.78 -19.57
CA CYS A 18 6.39 -20.39 -20.07
C CYS A 18 6.63 -21.89 -20.33
N LYS A 19 5.84 -22.77 -19.71
CA LYS A 19 5.66 -24.16 -20.19
C LYS A 19 4.17 -24.52 -20.20
N ARG A 20 3.66 -24.66 -21.43
CA ARG A 20 2.40 -25.34 -21.79
C ARG A 20 2.54 -26.85 -21.59
N SER A 21 1.48 -27.45 -21.06
CA SER A 21 0.99 -28.81 -21.33
C SER A 21 -0.44 -28.83 -20.77
N GLY A 22 -1.52 -29.16 -21.47
CA GLY A 22 -1.69 -30.13 -22.54
C GLY A 22 -2.77 -31.12 -22.07
N GLU A 23 -3.96 -30.99 -22.69
CA GLU A 23 -4.94 -32.06 -22.93
C GLU A 23 -5.95 -32.50 -21.83
N ASN A 24 -7.22 -32.36 -22.22
CA ASN A 24 -8.49 -32.90 -21.72
C ASN A 24 -8.56 -34.45 -21.89
N PRO A 25 -9.52 -35.23 -21.29
CA PRO A 25 -10.97 -35.03 -21.52
C PRO A 25 -12.02 -35.51 -20.48
N VAL A 26 -13.15 -34.79 -20.49
CA VAL A 26 -14.57 -35.22 -20.49
C VAL A 26 -14.97 -36.53 -19.78
N LYS A 27 -15.91 -36.42 -18.82
CA LYS A 27 -17.06 -37.35 -18.72
C LYS A 27 -18.27 -36.69 -18.06
N HIS A 28 -19.36 -36.62 -18.84
CA HIS A 28 -20.73 -36.42 -18.40
C HIS A 28 -21.17 -37.53 -17.44
N GLN A 29 -21.95 -37.18 -16.41
CA GLN A 29 -23.04 -38.03 -15.93
C GLN A 29 -24.17 -37.19 -15.36
N VAL A 30 -25.37 -37.69 -15.62
CA VAL A 30 -26.70 -37.10 -15.49
C VAL A 30 -27.30 -37.52 -14.14
N GLU A 31 -27.92 -36.56 -13.42
CA GLU A 31 -29.08 -36.58 -12.49
C GLU A 31 -29.48 -37.84 -11.69
N PRO A 32 -30.02 -37.73 -10.44
CA PRO A 32 -31.34 -37.10 -10.25
C PRO A 32 -31.61 -36.30 -8.95
N ASP A 33 -32.64 -35.47 -9.08
CA ASP A 33 -33.48 -34.85 -8.05
C ASP A 33 -33.69 -35.69 -6.79
N ASN A 34 -33.46 -35.10 -5.61
CA ASN A 34 -34.20 -35.46 -4.42
C ASN A 34 -34.44 -34.24 -3.52
N LYS A 35 -35.68 -33.74 -3.58
CA LYS A 35 -36.24 -32.75 -2.66
C LYS A 35 -36.32 -33.34 -1.25
N LEU A 36 -35.51 -32.82 -0.33
CA LEU A 36 -35.83 -32.85 1.10
C LEU A 36 -35.58 -31.47 1.68
N LYS A 37 -36.70 -30.76 1.90
CA LYS A 37 -36.78 -29.53 2.69
C LYS A 37 -36.23 -29.81 4.08
N LYS A 38 -35.19 -29.08 4.48
CA LYS A 38 -34.88 -28.84 5.89
C LYS A 38 -34.70 -27.35 6.05
N GLU A 39 -35.71 -26.72 6.64
CA GLU A 39 -35.72 -25.33 7.07
C GLU A 39 -34.59 -25.16 8.07
N VAL A 40 -33.55 -24.41 7.68
CA VAL A 40 -32.60 -23.81 8.60
C VAL A 40 -32.57 -22.32 8.27
N ASN A 41 -32.89 -21.57 9.31
CA ASN A 41 -33.08 -20.15 9.36
C ASN A 41 -31.72 -19.45 9.23
N ASP A 42 -31.27 -19.20 7.99
CA ASP A 42 -30.13 -18.33 7.72
C ASP A 42 -30.66 -16.93 7.38
N SER A 43 -30.43 -16.00 8.30
CA SER A 43 -30.50 -14.57 8.06
C SER A 43 -29.48 -14.21 6.97
N ALA A 44 -29.91 -14.29 5.72
CA ALA A 44 -29.14 -13.89 4.56
C ALA A 44 -28.85 -12.40 4.66
N SER A 45 -27.65 -12.07 5.15
CA SER A 45 -27.01 -10.78 4.91
C SER A 45 -26.79 -10.65 3.41
N THR A 46 -27.80 -10.13 2.71
CA THR A 46 -27.68 -9.78 1.29
C THR A 46 -26.66 -8.65 1.19
N SER A 47 -25.44 -8.98 0.77
CA SER A 47 -24.40 -8.01 0.46
C SER A 47 -24.95 -6.97 -0.52
N PRO A 48 -24.75 -5.66 -0.30
CA PRO A 48 -25.32 -4.63 -1.16
C PRO A 48 -24.80 -4.78 -2.60
N LYS A 49 -25.71 -5.09 -3.55
CA LYS A 49 -25.38 -5.27 -4.99
C LYS A 49 -25.64 -4.02 -5.81
N CYS A 50 -24.61 -3.28 -6.26
CA CYS A 50 -24.69 -2.04 -7.07
C CYS A 50 -25.84 -2.05 -8.12
N PRO A 51 -26.50 -0.92 -8.47
CA PRO A 51 -27.64 -0.91 -9.40
C PRO A 51 -27.30 -1.39 -10.81
N PHE A 52 -26.00 -1.47 -11.10
CA PHE A 52 -25.42 -2.02 -12.32
C PHE A 52 -24.99 -3.50 -12.20
N GLY A 53 -25.35 -4.18 -11.11
CA GLY A 53 -25.17 -5.63 -10.94
C GLY A 53 -23.87 -6.08 -10.27
N TYR A 54 -23.08 -5.18 -9.68
CA TYR A 54 -21.77 -5.53 -9.09
C TYR A 54 -21.87 -5.85 -7.59
N ASP A 55 -21.28 -6.97 -7.16
CA ASP A 55 -21.19 -7.40 -5.76
C ASP A 55 -19.73 -7.59 -5.29
N SER A 56 -19.54 -7.59 -3.97
CA SER A 56 -18.23 -7.65 -3.30
C SER A 56 -17.55 -9.01 -3.41
N GLN A 57 -18.29 -10.06 -3.79
CA GLN A 57 -17.80 -11.43 -3.87
C GLN A 57 -17.28 -11.80 -5.27
N THR A 58 -17.68 -11.05 -6.31
CA THR A 58 -17.26 -11.30 -7.70
C THR A 58 -16.92 -10.01 -8.46
N PHE A 59 -16.08 -9.14 -7.88
CA PHE A 59 -15.73 -7.83 -8.44
C PHE A 59 -14.91 -7.90 -9.75
N LYS A 60 -15.53 -8.37 -10.84
CA LYS A 60 -15.16 -8.05 -12.21
C LYS A 60 -15.73 -6.66 -12.46
N ILE A 61 -14.87 -5.64 -12.54
CA ILE A 61 -15.21 -4.21 -12.78
C ILE A 61 -15.87 -3.98 -14.17
N GLY A 62 -16.29 -5.05 -14.84
CA GLY A 62 -16.98 -5.00 -16.11
C GLY A 62 -16.13 -4.33 -17.20
N PRO A 63 -16.75 -3.59 -18.13
CA PRO A 63 -16.04 -2.96 -19.24
C PRO A 63 -15.13 -1.81 -18.80
N LEU A 64 -15.19 -1.36 -17.54
CA LEU A 64 -14.39 -0.25 -17.02
C LEU A 64 -13.07 -0.71 -16.37
N SER A 65 -12.79 -2.01 -16.35
CA SER A 65 -11.50 -2.54 -15.85
C SER A 65 -10.46 -2.62 -16.95
N CYS A 66 -9.24 -2.24 -16.59
CA CYS A 66 -8.05 -2.66 -17.32
C CYS A 66 -7.64 -4.07 -16.88
N MET A 67 -7.48 -5.01 -17.81
CA MET A 67 -7.04 -6.37 -17.45
C MET A 67 -5.59 -6.43 -16.95
N VAL A 68 -4.74 -5.48 -17.36
CA VAL A 68 -3.31 -5.50 -17.05
C VAL A 68 -3.08 -5.09 -15.60
N CYS A 69 -3.67 -3.97 -15.17
CA CYS A 69 -3.54 -3.53 -13.78
C CYS A 69 -4.68 -4.00 -12.86
N GLN A 70 -5.73 -4.62 -13.43
CA GLN A 70 -6.93 -5.07 -12.71
C GLN A 70 -7.64 -3.97 -11.93
N ALA A 71 -7.32 -2.70 -12.23
CA ALA A 71 -7.95 -1.51 -11.69
C ALA A 71 -8.92 -0.90 -12.71
N LEU A 72 -9.71 0.08 -12.27
CA LEU A 72 -10.46 0.95 -13.16
C LEU A 72 -9.52 1.59 -14.19
N LEU A 73 -10.03 1.75 -15.41
CA LEU A 73 -9.31 2.43 -16.47
C LEU A 73 -8.89 3.85 -16.05
N PHE A 74 -7.73 4.25 -16.55
CA PHE A 74 -7.15 5.56 -16.32
C PHE A 74 -6.38 5.96 -17.57
N GLU A 75 -6.66 7.15 -18.10
CA GLU A 75 -6.29 7.52 -19.47
C GLU A 75 -6.67 6.39 -20.46
N SER A 76 -7.95 6.05 -20.48
CA SER A 76 -8.51 4.97 -21.30
C SER A 76 -8.02 5.10 -22.75
N SER A 77 -7.46 4.02 -23.30
CA SER A 77 -6.82 4.02 -24.61
C SER A 77 -7.16 2.76 -25.40
N LYS A 78 -7.50 2.92 -26.68
CA LYS A 78 -7.85 1.88 -27.66
C LYS A 78 -6.63 1.46 -28.48
N CYS A 79 -6.45 0.15 -28.63
CA CYS A 79 -5.45 -0.42 -29.54
C CYS A 79 -5.99 -0.44 -30.97
N VAL A 80 -5.19 -0.06 -31.95
CA VAL A 80 -5.55 -0.19 -33.38
C VAL A 80 -4.75 -1.33 -34.01
N PRO A 81 -5.39 -2.27 -34.74
CA PRO A 81 -6.77 -2.25 -35.21
C PRO A 81 -7.82 -2.94 -34.30
N CYS A 82 -7.41 -3.72 -33.31
CA CYS A 82 -8.33 -4.60 -32.56
C CYS A 82 -9.36 -3.89 -31.66
N SER A 83 -9.24 -2.58 -31.45
CA SER A 83 -10.13 -1.73 -30.65
C SER A 83 -10.28 -2.09 -29.16
N HIS A 84 -9.45 -3.01 -28.65
CA HIS A 84 -9.37 -3.34 -27.23
C HIS A 84 -8.86 -2.17 -26.39
N VAL A 85 -9.45 -2.00 -25.20
CA VAL A 85 -9.19 -0.85 -24.31
C VAL A 85 -8.37 -1.24 -23.08
N PHE A 86 -7.43 -0.37 -22.73
CA PHE A 86 -6.59 -0.49 -21.54
C PHE A 86 -6.30 0.91 -20.96
N CYS A 87 -5.66 0.97 -19.79
CA CYS A 87 -5.02 2.21 -19.36
C CYS A 87 -3.85 2.53 -20.30
N LYS A 88 -3.65 3.81 -20.66
CA LYS A 88 -2.52 4.26 -21.49
C LYS A 88 -1.18 3.72 -20.99
N ALA A 89 -0.84 3.98 -19.73
CA ALA A 89 0.41 3.51 -19.12
C ALA A 89 0.59 1.98 -19.15
N CYS A 90 -0.51 1.23 -19.05
CA CYS A 90 -0.46 -0.23 -19.09
C CYS A 90 -0.13 -0.74 -20.49
N ILE A 91 -0.83 -0.21 -21.51
CA ILE A 91 -0.71 -0.74 -22.87
C ILE A 91 0.55 -0.25 -23.60
N SER A 92 1.08 0.92 -23.24
CA SER A 92 2.34 1.44 -23.80
C SER A 92 3.55 0.52 -23.55
N ARG A 93 3.43 -0.48 -22.69
CA ARG A 93 4.49 -1.45 -22.37
C ARG A 93 4.50 -2.66 -23.32
N PHE A 94 3.52 -2.77 -24.22
CA PHE A 94 3.33 -3.92 -25.09
C PHE A 94 3.37 -3.50 -26.56
N SER A 95 3.92 -4.37 -27.41
CA SER A 95 3.88 -4.25 -28.88
C SER A 95 2.66 -4.94 -29.48
N ASP A 96 2.12 -5.94 -28.79
CA ASP A 96 0.98 -6.76 -29.17
C ASP A 96 -0.14 -6.65 -28.13
N CYS A 97 -1.39 -6.74 -28.58
CA CYS A 97 -2.55 -6.57 -27.72
C CYS A 97 -2.66 -7.74 -26.72
N PRO A 98 -2.62 -7.50 -25.39
CA PRO A 98 -2.70 -8.57 -24.40
C PRO A 98 -3.99 -9.40 -24.41
N LEU A 99 -5.05 -8.90 -25.07
CA LEU A 99 -6.34 -9.62 -25.20
C LEU A 99 -6.39 -10.57 -26.39
N CYS A 100 -5.80 -10.20 -27.53
CA CYS A 100 -5.99 -10.94 -28.79
C CYS A 100 -4.71 -11.28 -29.54
N GLY A 101 -3.55 -10.79 -29.09
CA GLY A 101 -2.26 -11.01 -29.72
C GLY A 101 -2.05 -10.27 -31.05
N ALA A 102 -2.95 -9.35 -31.43
CA ALA A 102 -2.78 -8.53 -32.62
C ALA A 102 -1.74 -7.43 -32.40
N ASP A 103 -0.88 -7.17 -33.39
CA ASP A 103 0.11 -6.09 -33.33
C ASP A 103 -0.56 -4.73 -33.14
N ILE A 104 -0.02 -3.93 -32.21
CA ILE A 104 -0.50 -2.59 -31.91
C ILE A 104 0.15 -1.62 -32.88
N VAL A 105 -0.59 -1.18 -33.89
CA VAL A 105 -0.12 -0.19 -34.87
C VAL A 105 -0.07 1.20 -34.25
N LYS A 106 -1.08 1.54 -33.45
CA LYS A 106 -1.16 2.79 -32.69
C LYS A 106 -2.09 2.63 -31.48
N ILE A 107 -1.90 3.53 -30.52
CA ILE A 107 -2.72 3.67 -29.33
C ILE A 107 -3.47 5.00 -29.43
N GLU A 108 -4.80 4.97 -29.40
CA GLU A 108 -5.64 6.16 -29.50
C GLU A 108 -6.38 6.41 -28.17
N PRO A 109 -6.46 7.65 -27.68
CA PRO A 109 -7.19 7.95 -26.47
C PRO A 109 -8.70 7.74 -26.65
N ASP A 110 -9.35 7.20 -25.63
CA ASP A 110 -10.79 6.98 -25.57
C ASP A 110 -11.42 7.90 -24.51
N ALA A 111 -11.58 9.17 -24.88
CA ALA A 111 -12.08 10.20 -23.97
C ALA A 111 -13.53 9.96 -23.52
N GLU A 112 -14.36 9.35 -24.37
CA GLU A 112 -15.75 9.04 -24.02
C GLU A 112 -15.81 8.00 -22.90
N LEU A 113 -15.08 6.89 -23.06
CA LEU A 113 -15.01 5.85 -22.04
C LEU A 113 -14.31 6.36 -20.77
N GLN A 114 -13.27 7.18 -20.90
CA GLN A 114 -12.64 7.83 -19.76
C GLN A 114 -13.64 8.69 -18.97
N GLY A 115 -14.49 9.46 -19.65
CA GLY A 115 -15.56 10.23 -19.01
C GLY A 115 -16.65 9.37 -18.37
N VAL A 116 -16.91 8.15 -18.87
CA VAL A 116 -17.77 7.17 -18.18
C VAL A 116 -17.11 6.68 -16.88
N VAL A 117 -15.81 6.38 -16.92
CA VAL A 117 -15.06 5.94 -15.74
C VAL A 117 -15.05 7.03 -14.68
N GLU A 118 -14.82 8.29 -15.05
CA GLU A 118 -14.83 9.43 -14.12
C GLU A 118 -16.19 9.64 -13.48
N ARG A 119 -17.28 9.59 -14.27
CA ARG A 119 -18.65 9.62 -13.72
C ARG A 119 -18.95 8.43 -12.82
N PHE A 120 -18.39 7.26 -13.12
CA PHE A 120 -18.53 6.09 -12.26
C PHE A 120 -17.82 6.30 -10.92
N ILE A 121 -16.60 6.85 -10.93
CA ILE A 121 -15.90 7.23 -9.70
C ILE A 121 -16.74 8.24 -8.93
N GLU A 122 -17.13 9.35 -9.54
CA GLU A 122 -17.95 10.38 -8.91
C GLU A 122 -19.26 9.81 -8.36
N GLY A 123 -19.91 8.92 -9.11
CA GLY A 123 -21.13 8.22 -8.69
C GLY A 123 -20.93 7.37 -7.43
N HIS A 124 -19.76 6.77 -7.23
CA HIS A 124 -19.41 6.05 -6.00
C HIS A 124 -19.34 6.95 -4.76
N ALA A 125 -19.31 8.29 -4.87
CA ALA A 125 -19.50 9.21 -3.73
C ALA A 125 -20.97 9.38 -3.35
N ARG A 126 -21.89 9.18 -4.30
CA ARG A 126 -23.28 9.62 -4.17
C ARG A 126 -24.27 8.51 -3.86
N ILE A 127 -23.86 7.24 -3.92
CA ILE A 127 -24.79 6.11 -3.74
C ILE A 127 -25.01 5.84 -2.25
N LYS A 128 -25.99 6.54 -1.66
CA LYS A 128 -26.70 6.10 -0.45
C LYS A 128 -27.75 5.08 -0.91
N ARG A 129 -27.73 3.87 -0.38
CA ARG A 129 -28.88 2.96 -0.48
C ARG A 129 -29.57 2.90 0.87
N SER A 130 -30.70 3.59 0.97
CA SER A 130 -31.63 3.33 2.06
C SER A 130 -32.13 1.89 1.94
N ALA A 131 -31.86 1.06 2.94
CA ALA A 131 -32.62 -0.16 3.14
C ALA A 131 -34.03 0.24 3.61
N THR A 132 -34.97 0.38 2.68
CA THR A 132 -36.40 0.43 3.02
C THR A 132 -36.89 -1.00 3.16
N SER A 133 -37.00 -1.48 4.41
CA SER A 133 -37.95 -2.54 4.74
C SER A 133 -39.35 -2.03 4.42
N GLY A 134 -40.06 -2.73 3.54
CA GLY A 134 -41.20 -2.20 2.81
C GLY A 134 -42.42 -1.78 3.64
N LYS A 135 -43.17 -0.81 3.08
CA LYS A 135 -44.55 -0.98 2.61
C LYS A 135 -45.05 0.32 1.96
N GLN A 136 -45.76 0.12 0.84
CA GLN A 136 -46.80 0.96 0.21
C GLN A 136 -46.43 2.28 -0.51
N GLU A 137 -46.77 2.23 -1.81
CA GLU A 137 -47.45 3.20 -2.71
C GLU A 137 -47.33 4.73 -2.52
N GLU A 138 -47.10 5.37 -3.67
CA GLU A 138 -47.49 6.71 -4.16
C GLU A 138 -47.43 7.92 -3.20
N GLU A 139 -46.53 8.87 -3.47
CA GLU A 139 -46.85 10.23 -3.96
C GLU A 139 -45.62 11.15 -3.89
N THR A 140 -45.61 12.11 -4.80
CA THR A 140 -44.62 13.17 -4.99
C THR A 140 -44.52 14.09 -3.79
N GLU A 141 -43.39 14.09 -3.09
CA GLU A 141 -42.95 15.25 -2.30
C GLU A 141 -41.43 15.19 -2.09
N SER A 142 -40.76 16.31 -2.36
CA SER A 142 -39.32 16.48 -2.27
C SER A 142 -38.85 16.30 -0.82
N LYS A 143 -38.55 15.07 -0.41
CA LYS A 143 -37.94 14.79 0.89
C LYS A 143 -36.54 15.43 0.93
N PRO A 144 -36.21 16.20 1.98
CA PRO A 144 -34.91 16.82 2.10
C PRO A 144 -33.85 15.72 2.17
N VAL A 145 -32.89 15.78 1.26
CA VAL A 145 -31.76 14.86 1.20
C VAL A 145 -30.91 15.11 2.45
N ILE A 146 -31.05 14.25 3.45
CA ILE A 146 -30.15 14.25 4.60
C ILE A 146 -28.91 13.44 4.21
N TYR A 147 -27.85 14.20 3.92
CA TYR A 147 -26.50 13.71 3.63
C TYR A 147 -25.88 13.19 4.93
N GLU A 148 -25.64 11.89 5.00
CA GLU A 148 -24.80 11.29 6.04
C GLU A 148 -23.63 10.63 5.32
N ASP A 149 -22.42 11.01 5.73
CA ASP A 149 -21.15 10.64 5.11
C ASP A 149 -20.85 9.15 5.32
N VAL A 150 -21.01 8.35 4.27
CA VAL A 150 -20.50 6.96 4.19
C VAL A 150 -19.18 6.92 3.41
N SER A 151 -18.31 7.89 3.68
CA SER A 151 -16.96 8.02 3.11
C SER A 151 -16.12 6.74 3.24
N LEU A 152 -16.38 5.93 4.27
CA LEU A 152 -15.71 4.66 4.50
C LEU A 152 -15.83 3.67 3.31
N GLU A 153 -16.92 3.69 2.54
CA GLU A 153 -17.08 2.81 1.38
C GLU A 153 -16.35 3.34 0.13
N ARG A 154 -16.36 4.66 -0.11
CA ARG A 154 -15.69 5.28 -1.26
C ARG A 154 -14.17 5.33 -1.06
N GLY A 155 -13.70 5.75 0.11
CA GLY A 155 -12.27 5.86 0.40
C GLY A 155 -11.57 4.50 0.27
N SER A 156 -12.12 3.46 0.90
CA SER A 156 -11.62 2.09 0.77
C SER A 156 -11.60 1.60 -0.67
N PHE A 157 -12.66 1.88 -1.44
CA PHE A 157 -12.72 1.56 -2.87
C PHE A 157 -11.60 2.24 -3.66
N LEU A 158 -11.39 3.55 -3.48
CA LEU A 158 -10.34 4.31 -4.16
C LEU A 158 -8.95 3.77 -3.81
N VAL A 159 -8.68 3.51 -2.53
CA VAL A 159 -7.43 2.91 -2.07
C VAL A 159 -7.23 1.54 -2.70
N GLN A 160 -8.26 0.70 -2.78
CA GLN A 160 -8.14 -0.62 -3.43
C GLN A 160 -7.77 -0.49 -4.91
N GLN A 161 -8.40 0.42 -5.66
CA GLN A 161 -8.07 0.67 -7.05
C GLN A 161 -6.65 1.22 -7.20
N ALA A 162 -6.25 2.13 -6.32
CA ALA A 162 -4.90 2.67 -6.29
C ALA A 162 -3.85 1.58 -6.07
N MET A 163 -4.07 0.68 -5.10
CA MET A 163 -3.12 -0.40 -4.79
C MET A 163 -2.99 -1.41 -5.93
N ARG A 164 -4.08 -1.70 -6.66
CA ARG A 164 -4.02 -2.53 -7.87
C ARG A 164 -3.19 -1.86 -8.97
N ALA A 165 -3.46 -0.57 -9.24
CA ALA A 165 -2.70 0.21 -10.20
C ALA A 165 -1.21 0.33 -9.84
N PHE A 166 -0.90 0.59 -8.57
CA PHE A 166 0.47 0.73 -8.05
C PHE A 166 1.28 -0.56 -8.24
N ARG A 167 0.70 -1.72 -7.87
CA ARG A 167 1.34 -3.04 -8.06
C ARG A 167 1.65 -3.33 -9.53
N ALA A 168 0.80 -2.86 -10.44
CA ALA A 168 0.98 -3.01 -11.87
C ALA A 168 1.91 -1.95 -12.51
N GLN A 169 2.55 -1.10 -11.70
CA GLN A 169 3.39 0.03 -12.15
C GLN A 169 2.62 1.08 -12.96
N ASN A 170 1.30 1.18 -12.80
CA ASN A 170 0.52 2.31 -13.29
C ASN A 170 0.42 3.37 -12.19
N LEU A 171 1.54 4.07 -11.98
CA LEU A 171 1.71 5.01 -10.87
C LEU A 171 0.81 6.24 -10.99
N GLU A 172 0.56 6.72 -12.21
CA GLU A 172 -0.34 7.86 -12.47
C GLU A 172 -1.77 7.55 -12.02
N SER A 173 -2.28 6.37 -12.38
CA SER A 173 -3.60 5.93 -11.93
C SER A 173 -3.66 5.78 -10.42
N ALA A 174 -2.59 5.26 -9.79
CA ALA A 174 -2.54 5.10 -8.34
C ALA A 174 -2.57 6.46 -7.63
N LYS A 175 -1.69 7.39 -8.07
CA LYS A 175 -1.62 8.76 -7.56
C LYS A 175 -2.97 9.47 -7.70
N SER A 176 -3.57 9.43 -8.88
CA SER A 176 -4.88 10.05 -9.13
C SER A 176 -5.95 9.56 -8.14
N ARG A 177 -6.05 8.25 -7.89
CA ARG A 177 -7.09 7.72 -6.99
C ARG A 177 -6.83 8.07 -5.53
N LEU A 178 -5.57 8.09 -5.11
CA LEU A 178 -5.20 8.49 -3.76
C LEU A 178 -5.39 9.99 -3.54
N CYS A 179 -5.15 10.83 -4.55
CA CYS A 179 -5.44 12.27 -4.47
C CYS A 179 -6.92 12.53 -4.21
N ILE A 180 -7.81 11.89 -4.99
CA ILE A 180 -9.26 11.99 -4.78
C ILE A 180 -9.63 11.54 -3.36
N CYS A 181 -9.08 10.42 -2.90
CA CYS A 181 -9.34 9.92 -1.55
C CYS A 181 -8.86 10.90 -0.46
N ALA A 182 -7.69 11.51 -0.63
CA ALA A 182 -7.15 12.48 0.32
C ALA A 182 -8.00 13.76 0.35
N GLU A 183 -8.44 14.24 -0.81
CA GLU A 183 -9.35 15.39 -0.94
C GLU A 183 -10.69 15.12 -0.27
N ASP A 184 -11.30 13.95 -0.50
CA ASP A 184 -12.55 13.54 0.14
C ASP A 184 -12.44 13.55 1.68
N ILE A 185 -11.31 13.09 2.22
CA ILE A 185 -11.05 13.08 3.67
C ILE A 185 -10.80 14.49 4.19
N ARG A 186 -10.06 15.34 3.46
CA ARG A 186 -9.85 16.75 3.84
C ARG A 186 -11.16 17.52 3.89
N ASP A 187 -12.06 17.29 2.93
CA ASP A 187 -13.38 17.92 2.93
C ASP A 187 -14.22 17.50 4.15
N GLN A 188 -14.10 16.24 4.59
CA GLN A 188 -14.75 15.77 5.82
C GLN A 188 -14.12 16.38 7.08
N LEU A 189 -12.80 16.52 7.12
CA LEU A 189 -12.11 17.19 8.22
C LEU A 189 -12.57 18.64 8.37
N VAL A 190 -12.84 19.35 7.25
CA VAL A 190 -13.39 20.71 7.30
C VAL A 190 -14.82 20.74 7.85
N LYS A 191 -15.65 19.74 7.54
CA LYS A 191 -17.07 19.67 7.96
C LYS A 191 -17.25 19.20 9.41
N VAL A 192 -16.55 18.13 9.78
CA VAL A 192 -16.74 17.41 11.05
C VAL A 192 -15.67 17.78 12.08
N GLY A 193 -14.56 18.35 11.64
CA GLY A 193 -13.39 18.64 12.47
C GLY A 193 -12.39 17.48 12.54
N ASN A 194 -11.28 17.71 13.25
CA ASN A 194 -10.21 16.73 13.41
C ASN A 194 -10.64 15.59 14.35
N THR A 195 -11.14 14.49 13.79
CA THR A 195 -11.37 13.24 14.51
C THR A 195 -10.15 12.33 14.40
N SER A 196 -9.91 11.48 15.41
CA SER A 196 -8.79 10.53 15.40
C SER A 196 -8.81 9.62 14.17
N GLU A 197 -10.00 9.16 13.78
CA GLU A 197 -10.20 8.29 12.62
C GLU A 197 -9.84 8.98 11.31
N LEU A 198 -10.36 10.18 11.04
CA LEU A 198 -10.08 10.91 9.80
C LEU A 198 -8.60 11.30 9.70
N CYS A 199 -7.98 11.70 10.80
CA CYS A 199 -6.54 11.97 10.86
C CYS A 199 -5.71 10.71 10.57
N SER A 200 -6.11 9.55 11.10
CA SER A 200 -5.43 8.27 10.86
C SER A 200 -5.56 7.86 9.38
N GLN A 201 -6.77 7.91 8.84
CA GLN A 201 -7.05 7.60 7.44
C GLN A 201 -6.29 8.54 6.49
N LEU A 202 -6.33 9.86 6.73
CA LEU A 202 -5.61 10.83 5.92
C LEU A 202 -4.11 10.58 6.00
N GLY A 203 -3.56 10.36 7.21
CA GLY A 203 -2.16 10.03 7.41
C GLY A 203 -1.70 8.81 6.62
N ALA A 204 -2.52 7.75 6.58
CA ALA A 204 -2.23 6.54 5.79
C ALA A 204 -2.29 6.81 4.28
N VAL A 205 -3.31 7.52 3.79
CA VAL A 205 -3.46 7.88 2.37
C VAL A 205 -2.31 8.77 1.89
N LEU A 206 -1.90 9.74 2.69
CA LEU A 206 -0.74 10.59 2.43
C LEU A 206 0.56 9.78 2.37
N GLY A 207 0.74 8.80 3.26
CA GLY A 207 1.86 7.87 3.19
C GLY A 207 1.88 7.08 1.86
N MET A 208 0.72 6.63 1.39
CA MET A 208 0.60 5.96 0.09
C MET A 208 0.87 6.89 -1.10
N LEU A 209 0.47 8.17 -1.01
CA LEU A 209 0.82 9.20 -2.01
C LEU A 209 2.33 9.45 -2.04
N GLY A 210 2.96 9.53 -0.88
CA GLY A 210 4.41 9.65 -0.77
C GLY A 210 5.14 8.49 -1.46
N ASP A 211 4.64 7.25 -1.28
CA ASP A 211 5.17 6.08 -1.99
C ASP A 211 4.98 6.16 -3.51
N CYS A 212 3.84 6.65 -3.97
CA CYS A 212 3.58 6.87 -5.40
C CYS A 212 4.56 7.88 -5.99
N CYS A 213 4.69 9.06 -5.38
CA CYS A 213 5.63 10.09 -5.83
C CYS A 213 7.08 9.58 -5.82
N ARG A 214 7.48 8.86 -4.78
CA ARG A 214 8.81 8.24 -4.71
C ARG A 214 9.04 7.25 -5.86
N ALA A 215 8.07 6.39 -6.15
CA ALA A 215 8.17 5.43 -7.25
C ALA A 215 8.21 6.10 -8.63
N MET A 216 7.60 7.28 -8.76
CA MET A 216 7.64 8.12 -9.96
C MET A 216 8.96 8.92 -10.11
N GLY A 217 9.85 8.89 -9.12
CA GLY A 217 11.06 9.70 -9.09
C GLY A 217 10.87 11.15 -8.62
N ASP A 218 9.67 11.49 -8.16
CA ASP A 218 9.35 12.82 -7.60
C ASP A 218 9.63 12.82 -6.08
N ALA A 219 10.91 12.93 -5.73
CA ALA A 219 11.37 12.94 -4.34
C ALA A 219 10.82 14.13 -3.54
N SER A 220 10.68 15.30 -4.17
CA SER A 220 10.19 16.52 -3.51
C SER A 220 8.74 16.35 -3.04
N SER A 221 7.85 15.90 -3.93
CA SER A 221 6.45 15.65 -3.54
C SER A 221 6.33 14.47 -2.59
N ALA A 222 7.20 13.46 -2.71
CA ALA A 222 7.22 12.34 -1.77
C ALA A 222 7.51 12.80 -0.34
N VAL A 223 8.54 13.64 -0.15
CA VAL A 223 8.85 14.23 1.16
C VAL A 223 7.67 15.05 1.67
N ALA A 224 7.07 15.90 0.85
CA ALA A 224 5.94 16.74 1.27
C ALA A 224 4.75 15.89 1.78
N TYR A 225 4.36 14.84 1.06
CA TYR A 225 3.28 13.96 1.50
C TYR A 225 3.62 13.15 2.75
N PHE A 226 4.86 12.67 2.89
CA PHE A 226 5.26 11.98 4.12
C PHE A 226 5.32 12.94 5.32
N GLU A 227 5.76 14.18 5.15
CA GLU A 227 5.77 15.19 6.21
C GLU A 227 4.34 15.55 6.64
N GLU A 228 3.41 15.72 5.68
CA GLU A 228 1.99 15.92 5.98
C GLU A 228 1.40 14.70 6.72
N SER A 229 1.74 13.48 6.29
CA SER A 229 1.36 12.22 6.98
C SER A 229 1.83 12.21 8.43
N VAL A 230 3.09 12.58 8.68
CA VAL A 230 3.68 12.69 10.01
C VAL A 230 2.94 13.74 10.85
N GLU A 231 2.57 14.88 10.27
CA GLU A 231 1.86 15.95 10.97
C GLU A 231 0.49 15.48 11.49
N PHE A 232 -0.27 14.73 10.70
CA PHE A 232 -1.56 14.19 11.14
C PHE A 232 -1.40 13.07 12.16
N LEU A 233 -0.50 12.11 11.90
CA LEU A 233 -0.33 10.93 12.76
C LEU A 233 0.33 11.27 14.11
N SER A 234 1.19 12.29 14.17
CA SER A 234 1.85 12.72 15.42
C SER A 234 0.90 13.33 16.45
N LYS A 235 -0.28 13.79 16.02
CA LYS A 235 -1.34 14.35 16.89
C LYS A 235 -2.22 13.26 17.51
N LEU A 236 -2.05 12.00 17.10
CA LEU A 236 -2.86 10.87 17.56
C LEU A 236 -2.22 10.15 18.74
N PRO A 237 -3.00 9.37 19.52
CA PRO A 237 -2.47 8.55 20.60
C PRO A 237 -1.38 7.58 20.10
N LYS A 238 -0.24 7.54 20.81
CA LYS A 238 0.95 6.76 20.42
C LYS A 238 0.93 5.31 20.94
N ASP A 239 -0.09 4.96 21.71
CA ASP A 239 -0.36 3.60 22.19
C ASP A 239 -1.04 2.72 21.13
N ASP A 240 -1.61 3.32 20.09
CA ASP A 240 -2.08 2.59 18.91
C ASP A 240 -0.89 2.11 18.06
N LEU A 241 -0.76 0.77 17.96
CA LEU A 241 0.34 0.11 17.26
C LEU A 241 0.33 0.39 15.75
N GLU A 242 -0.84 0.55 15.12
CA GLU A 242 -0.95 0.79 13.68
C GLU A 242 -0.53 2.23 13.34
N ILE A 243 -0.95 3.19 14.16
CA ILE A 243 -0.57 4.60 14.05
C ILE A 243 0.93 4.75 14.26
N ALA A 244 1.47 4.18 15.35
CA ALA A 244 2.89 4.27 15.65
C ALA A 244 3.74 3.60 14.57
N HIS A 245 3.30 2.47 14.01
CA HIS A 245 3.97 1.81 12.89
C HIS A 245 3.98 2.71 11.64
N THR A 246 2.82 3.23 11.25
CA THR A 246 2.67 4.08 10.05
C THR A 246 3.50 5.37 10.17
N LEU A 247 3.44 6.03 11.32
CA LEU A 247 4.25 7.22 11.63
C LEU A 247 5.76 6.91 11.52
N SER A 248 6.20 5.82 12.14
CA SER A 248 7.61 5.40 12.09
C SER A 248 8.08 5.09 10.66
N VAL A 249 7.22 4.50 9.84
CA VAL A 249 7.51 4.20 8.43
C VAL A 249 7.62 5.48 7.61
N SER A 250 6.69 6.43 7.77
CA SER A 250 6.75 7.73 7.07
C SER A 250 8.04 8.49 7.42
N LEU A 251 8.39 8.58 8.71
CA LEU A 251 9.64 9.19 9.17
C LEU A 251 10.88 8.51 8.55
N ASN A 252 10.92 7.18 8.53
CA ASN A 252 12.02 6.44 7.90
C ASN A 252 12.13 6.70 6.41
N LYS A 253 11.01 6.81 5.68
CA LYS A 253 11.02 7.08 4.25
C LYS A 253 11.52 8.50 3.93
N ILE A 254 11.17 9.49 4.76
CA ILE A 254 11.76 10.83 4.64
C ILE A 254 13.26 10.76 4.90
N GLY A 255 13.68 10.03 5.94
CA GLY A 255 15.08 9.80 6.26
C GLY A 255 15.85 9.18 5.08
N ASP A 256 15.29 8.15 4.45
CA ASP A 256 15.87 7.50 3.26
C ASP A 256 16.02 8.50 2.11
N LEU A 257 14.99 9.30 1.82
CA LEU A 257 15.03 10.31 0.77
C LEU A 257 16.09 11.39 1.03
N LYS A 258 16.18 11.90 2.27
CA LYS A 258 17.21 12.88 2.66
C LYS A 258 18.62 12.29 2.63
N TYR A 259 18.75 11.00 2.96
CA TYR A 259 20.01 10.30 2.91
C TYR A 259 20.54 10.21 1.47
N TYR A 260 19.69 9.81 0.52
CA TYR A 260 20.05 9.76 -0.89
C TYR A 260 20.32 11.14 -1.51
N ASP A 261 19.68 12.20 -0.98
CA ASP A 261 19.95 13.60 -1.32
C ASP A 261 21.28 14.11 -0.73
N GLY A 262 21.98 13.31 0.09
CA GLY A 262 23.23 13.70 0.76
C GLY A 262 23.03 14.60 1.99
N ASN A 263 21.78 14.90 2.36
CA ASN A 263 21.46 15.64 3.59
C ASN A 263 21.44 14.69 4.79
N LEU A 264 22.63 14.20 5.15
CA LEU A 264 22.83 13.20 6.21
C LEU A 264 22.34 13.68 7.58
N GLN A 265 22.47 14.96 7.89
CA GLN A 265 22.00 15.51 9.17
C GLN A 265 20.47 15.46 9.28
N ALA A 266 19.75 15.82 8.21
CA ALA A 266 18.30 15.69 8.17
C ALA A 266 17.87 14.22 8.20
N ALA A 267 18.55 13.35 7.44
CA ALA A 267 18.29 11.92 7.44
C ALA A 267 18.40 11.31 8.84
N ARG A 268 19.51 11.59 9.53
CA ARG A 268 19.74 11.18 10.92
C ARG A 268 18.63 11.66 11.85
N SER A 269 18.22 12.93 11.75
CA SER A 269 17.12 13.48 12.56
C SER A 269 15.82 12.70 12.37
N TYR A 270 15.43 12.41 11.12
CA TYR A 270 14.22 11.65 10.81
C TYR A 270 14.30 10.19 11.26
N TYR A 271 15.44 9.51 11.05
CA TYR A 271 15.65 8.16 11.58
C TYR A 271 15.59 8.11 13.10
N PHE A 272 16.17 9.10 13.78
CA PHE A 272 16.15 9.17 15.24
C PHE A 272 14.72 9.42 15.78
N GLN A 273 13.94 10.26 15.11
CA GLN A 273 12.52 10.44 15.44
C GLN A 273 11.74 9.12 15.28
N SER A 274 11.96 8.39 14.18
CA SER A 274 11.35 7.06 13.96
C SER A 274 11.73 6.06 15.06
N LEU A 275 13.01 6.03 15.43
CA LEU A 275 13.52 5.19 16.52
C LEU A 275 12.83 5.49 17.84
N ASN A 276 12.63 6.77 18.17
CA ASN A 276 11.97 7.16 19.42
C ASN A 276 10.50 6.72 19.45
N VAL A 277 9.76 6.87 18.33
CA VAL A 277 8.38 6.36 18.23
C VAL A 277 8.33 4.86 18.53
N ARG A 278 9.21 4.07 17.91
CA ARG A 278 9.25 2.61 18.12
C ARG A 278 9.68 2.22 19.54
N ARG A 279 10.66 2.91 20.12
CA ARG A 279 11.09 2.68 21.51
C ARG A 279 9.98 2.96 22.51
N ASP A 280 9.21 4.02 22.31
CA ASP A 280 8.09 4.35 23.20
C ASP A 280 6.99 3.27 23.15
N VAL A 281 6.70 2.72 21.97
CA VAL A 281 5.74 1.60 21.82
C VAL A 281 6.16 0.37 22.65
N ILE A 282 7.46 -0.01 22.64
CA ILE A 282 7.97 -1.17 23.37
C ILE A 282 7.88 -0.99 24.90
N LYS A 283 7.98 0.24 25.41
CA LYS A 283 7.84 0.49 26.86
C LYS A 283 6.42 0.21 27.37
N HIS A 284 5.42 0.37 26.51
CA HIS A 284 4.00 0.30 26.87
C HIS A 284 3.33 -1.00 26.43
N THR A 285 3.90 -1.71 25.45
CA THR A 285 3.37 -2.96 24.91
C THR A 285 4.29 -4.12 25.28
N SER A 286 3.75 -5.20 25.86
CA SER A 286 4.51 -6.42 26.16
C SER A 286 5.31 -6.87 24.94
N ASN A 287 6.60 -7.09 25.13
CA ASN A 287 7.66 -7.36 24.16
C ASN A 287 7.24 -8.19 22.91
N VAL A 288 6.59 -7.56 21.93
CA VAL A 288 6.20 -8.23 20.68
C VAL A 288 7.46 -8.36 19.82
N PRO A 289 7.90 -9.58 19.45
CA PRO A 289 9.19 -9.77 18.78
C PRO A 289 9.37 -8.98 17.47
N ALA A 290 8.27 -8.73 16.75
CA ALA A 290 8.29 -7.91 15.54
C ALA A 290 8.67 -6.44 15.82
N GLN A 291 8.27 -5.87 16.95
CA GLN A 291 8.60 -4.49 17.34
C GLN A 291 10.08 -4.34 17.71
N VAL A 292 10.64 -5.36 18.38
CA VAL A 292 12.07 -5.41 18.71
C VAL A 292 12.92 -5.40 17.45
N LEU A 293 12.54 -6.21 16.45
CA LEU A 293 13.17 -6.21 15.14
C LEU A 293 13.10 -4.84 14.47
N ASP A 294 11.95 -4.18 14.54
CA ASP A 294 11.78 -2.84 13.98
C ASP A 294 12.64 -1.79 14.71
N VAL A 295 12.82 -1.88 16.03
CA VAL A 295 13.75 -1.00 16.76
C VAL A 295 15.20 -1.26 16.37
N ALA A 296 15.63 -2.52 16.26
CA ALA A 296 16.98 -2.86 15.83
C ALA A 296 17.29 -2.31 14.42
N VAL A 297 16.33 -2.40 13.50
CA VAL A 297 16.48 -1.81 12.14
C VAL A 297 16.56 -0.29 12.21
N SER A 298 15.76 0.36 13.06
CA SER A 298 15.84 1.82 13.23
C SER A 298 17.17 2.26 13.85
N LEU A 299 17.70 1.51 14.82
CA LEU A 299 19.04 1.73 15.38
C LEU A 299 20.12 1.64 14.29
N ALA A 300 20.06 0.61 13.46
CA ALA A 300 21.01 0.42 12.36
C ALA A 300 21.01 1.61 11.39
N LYS A 301 19.84 2.17 11.06
CA LYS A 301 19.73 3.35 10.19
C LYS A 301 20.33 4.61 10.81
N VAL A 302 20.12 4.83 12.11
CA VAL A 302 20.73 5.97 12.83
C VAL A 302 22.25 5.80 12.88
N ALA A 303 22.74 4.61 13.23
CA ALA A 303 24.16 4.29 13.30
C ALA A 303 24.86 4.43 11.93
N ASP A 304 24.20 3.99 10.84
CA ASP A 304 24.71 4.21 9.48
C ASP A 304 24.78 5.70 9.14
N ALA A 305 23.77 6.49 9.50
CA ALA A 305 23.82 7.94 9.31
C ALA A 305 24.93 8.60 10.15
N ASP A 306 25.12 8.20 11.41
CA ASP A 306 26.22 8.66 12.28
C ASP A 306 27.59 8.35 11.65
N ARG A 307 27.79 7.14 11.12
CA ARG A 307 29.02 6.76 10.43
C ARG A 307 29.30 7.65 9.23
N ASN A 308 28.30 7.89 8.39
CA ASN A 308 28.46 8.74 7.20
C ASN A 308 28.65 10.22 7.56
N LEU A 309 28.25 10.65 8.76
CA LEU A 309 28.60 11.96 9.32
C LEU A 309 30.01 12.01 9.92
N GLY A 310 30.69 10.87 10.05
CA GLY A 310 32.03 10.75 10.63
C GLY A 310 32.05 10.41 12.12
N ASP A 311 30.89 10.25 12.76
CA ASP A 311 30.72 9.94 14.18
C ASP A 311 30.79 8.42 14.42
N GLU A 312 31.95 7.85 14.12
CA GLU A 312 32.15 6.40 14.09
C GLU A 312 31.92 5.72 15.45
N LYS A 313 32.20 6.40 16.57
CA LYS A 313 31.91 5.88 17.91
C LYS A 313 30.40 5.71 18.12
N LEU A 314 29.60 6.71 17.74
CA LEU A 314 28.14 6.63 17.86
C LEU A 314 27.58 5.52 16.96
N ALA A 315 28.15 5.36 15.76
CA ALA A 315 27.79 4.28 14.87
C ALA A 315 28.06 2.89 15.50
N THR A 316 29.27 2.66 16.02
CA THR A 316 29.60 1.37 16.64
C THR A 316 28.74 1.08 17.86
N ASP A 317 28.49 2.09 18.71
CA ASP A 317 27.64 1.96 19.89
C ASP A 317 26.19 1.61 19.47
N GLY A 318 25.66 2.27 18.44
CA GLY A 318 24.32 2.01 17.92
C GLY A 318 24.16 0.65 17.23
N PHE A 319 25.16 0.20 16.47
CA PHE A 319 25.16 -1.16 15.90
C PHE A 319 25.24 -2.23 16.99
N GLN A 320 26.07 -2.02 18.01
CA GLN A 320 26.17 -2.95 19.14
C GLN A 320 24.85 -3.02 19.93
N GLU A 321 24.22 -1.87 20.20
CA GLU A 321 22.90 -1.84 20.87
C GLU A 321 21.85 -2.65 20.08
N ALA A 322 21.85 -2.54 18.75
CA ALA A 322 20.94 -3.30 17.89
C ALA A 322 21.21 -4.81 17.94
N ILE A 323 22.48 -5.23 18.03
CA ILE A 323 22.87 -6.64 18.17
C ILE A 323 22.39 -7.18 19.53
N ASP A 324 22.70 -6.49 20.62
CA ASP A 324 22.35 -6.91 21.99
C ASP A 324 20.82 -7.06 22.13
N LEU A 325 20.06 -6.14 21.53
CA LEU A 325 18.60 -6.18 21.48
C LEU A 325 18.07 -7.42 20.75
N LEU A 326 18.68 -7.79 19.61
CA LEU A 326 18.28 -8.98 18.86
C LEU A 326 18.75 -10.28 19.51
N GLU A 327 19.91 -10.29 20.18
CA GLU A 327 20.42 -11.47 20.89
C GLU A 327 19.58 -11.81 22.13
N SER A 328 19.10 -10.80 22.84
CA SER A 328 18.19 -10.96 23.99
C SER A 328 16.74 -11.32 23.60
N LEU A 329 16.40 -11.27 22.31
CA LEU A 329 15.07 -11.60 21.83
C LEU A 329 14.83 -13.12 21.80
N ALA A 330 13.90 -13.60 22.63
CA ALA A 330 13.42 -14.98 22.59
C ALA A 330 12.29 -15.14 21.55
N LEU A 331 12.47 -16.08 20.61
CA LEU A 331 11.48 -16.44 19.60
C LEU A 331 10.98 -17.87 19.81
N ASN A 332 9.68 -18.07 19.63
CA ASN A 332 9.06 -19.40 19.67
C ASN A 332 9.28 -20.13 18.33
N SER A 333 9.24 -21.46 18.33
CA SER A 333 9.48 -22.30 17.14
C SER A 333 8.50 -22.04 15.97
N GLU A 334 7.32 -21.49 16.25
CA GLU A 334 6.30 -21.13 15.25
C GLU A 334 6.64 -19.84 14.48
N ALA A 335 7.59 -19.03 14.97
CA ALA A 335 7.95 -17.73 14.39
C ALA A 335 9.11 -17.82 13.38
N SER A 336 9.14 -18.87 12.54
CA SER A 336 10.24 -19.14 11.60
C SER A 336 10.59 -17.96 10.68
N GLY A 337 9.60 -17.22 10.18
CA GLY A 337 9.84 -16.03 9.34
C GLY A 337 10.47 -14.86 10.10
N LEU A 338 10.15 -14.68 11.39
CA LEU A 338 10.77 -13.66 12.22
C LEU A 338 12.20 -14.04 12.60
N GLU A 339 12.48 -15.33 12.82
CA GLU A 339 13.84 -15.82 13.06
C GLU A 339 14.74 -15.61 11.83
N GLN A 340 14.25 -15.93 10.63
CA GLN A 340 14.99 -15.66 9.39
C GLN A 340 15.33 -14.17 9.22
N ARG A 341 14.35 -13.30 9.51
CA ARG A 341 14.56 -11.85 9.46
C ARG A 341 15.56 -11.40 10.53
N ARG A 342 15.46 -11.91 11.76
CA ARG A 342 16.39 -11.64 12.87
C ARG A 342 17.81 -12.01 12.50
N GLN A 343 18.02 -13.21 11.99
CA GLN A 343 19.34 -13.71 11.58
C GLN A 343 19.94 -12.85 10.46
N SER A 344 19.14 -12.48 9.45
CA SER A 344 19.60 -11.61 8.36
C SER A 344 20.04 -10.23 8.86
N VAL A 345 19.31 -9.66 9.83
CA VAL A 345 19.67 -8.36 10.44
C VAL A 345 20.92 -8.49 11.30
N LEU A 346 21.04 -9.55 12.12
CA LEU A 346 22.24 -9.82 12.93
C LEU A 346 23.50 -9.98 12.06
N GLU A 347 23.41 -10.72 10.96
CA GLU A 347 24.53 -10.88 10.03
C GLU A 347 24.97 -9.54 9.43
N PHE A 348 24.02 -8.72 9.00
CA PHE A 348 24.32 -7.37 8.51
C PHE A 348 25.01 -6.52 9.58
N LEU A 349 24.46 -6.47 10.81
CA LEU A 349 24.99 -5.66 11.90
C LEU A 349 26.40 -6.09 12.32
N ARG A 350 26.65 -7.40 12.41
CA ARG A 350 27.98 -7.95 12.72
C ARG A 350 28.98 -7.62 11.62
N GLY A 351 28.56 -7.65 10.35
CA GLY A 351 29.38 -7.19 9.22
C GLY A 351 29.81 -5.73 9.39
N GLN A 352 28.90 -4.84 9.82
CA GLN A 352 29.20 -3.42 10.04
C GLN A 352 30.26 -3.17 11.13
N LEU A 353 30.48 -4.10 12.04
CA LEU A 353 31.53 -4.04 13.07
C LEU A 353 32.82 -4.76 12.65
N SER A 354 32.70 -5.81 11.81
CA SER A 354 33.80 -6.68 11.39
C SER A 354 34.69 -6.06 10.31
N ASP A 355 34.14 -5.20 9.45
CA ASP A 355 34.87 -4.47 8.38
C ASP A 355 36.04 -3.60 8.91
N LYS A 356 36.24 -3.53 10.23
CA LYS A 356 37.36 -2.87 10.89
C LYS A 356 38.42 -3.78 11.48
N GLN A 357 38.12 -5.03 11.83
CA GLN A 357 39.17 -5.91 12.39
C GLN A 357 40.27 -6.18 11.34
N GLU A 358 39.93 -6.18 10.05
CA GLU A 358 40.89 -6.36 8.95
C GLU A 358 41.70 -5.08 8.62
N HIS A 359 41.26 -3.89 9.05
CA HIS A 359 41.98 -2.63 8.82
C HIS A 359 42.75 -2.11 10.04
N ALA A 360 42.73 -2.86 11.15
CA ALA A 360 43.39 -2.50 12.40
C ALA A 360 44.60 -3.38 12.77
N GLU A 361 45.00 -4.34 11.93
CA GLU A 361 46.29 -5.02 12.11
C GLU A 361 47.44 -4.09 11.68
N PRO A 362 48.31 -3.64 12.60
CA PRO A 362 49.55 -3.00 12.20
C PRO A 362 50.47 -4.08 11.65
N THR A 363 50.91 -3.91 10.40
CA THR A 363 52.09 -4.61 9.87
C THR A 363 53.26 -4.34 10.80
N ASN A 364 53.64 -5.34 11.59
CA ASN A 364 54.86 -5.36 12.40
C ASN A 364 56.11 -5.44 11.51
#